data_AF-A0A0B7IKR9-F1
#
_entry.id   AF-A0A0B7IKR9-F1
#
_cell.length_a   1.000
_cell.length_b   1.000
_cell.length_c   1.000
_cell.angle_alpha   90.00
_cell.angle_beta   90.00
_cell.angle_gamma   90.00
#
_symmetry.space_group_name_H-M   'P 1'
#
loop_
_entity.id
_entity.type
_entity.pdbx_description
1 polymer ?
#
loop_
_entity_poly.entity_id
_entity_poly.type
_entity_poly.pdbx_seq_one_letter_code
_entity_poly.pdbx_strand_id
1 'polypeptide(L)' 'MLWAYVPHVGLRCTVFALNVNADLGYFDNIIPCGIRGKAVTSLNVELGRSEVPLQEVKDKIKKYFAQLFEADFI' A
#
# COMPACT_ATOMS: atom_id res chain seq x y z
N MET A 1 0.07 6.48 2.74
CA MET A 1 0.03 6.19 4.18
C MET A 1 -0.89 7.20 4.84
N LEU A 2 -2.20 6.95 4.79
CA LEU A 2 -3.19 7.81 5.46
C LEU A 2 -3.22 7.42 6.94
N TRP A 3 -3.00 8.41 7.81
CA TRP A 3 -3.23 8.28 9.23
C TRP A 3 -4.71 8.55 9.51
N ALA A 4 -5.45 7.53 9.94
CA ALA A 4 -6.77 7.73 10.53
C ALA A 4 -6.60 7.75 12.06
N TYR A 5 -6.76 8.92 12.68
CA TYR A 5 -6.81 9.05 14.14
C TYR A 5 -8.27 8.96 14.59
N VAL A 6 -8.63 7.91 15.34
CA VAL A 6 -9.95 7.78 15.96
C VAL A 6 -9.81 8.18 17.44
N PRO A 7 -10.29 9.37 17.85
CA PRO A 7 -9.95 9.97 19.15
C PRO A 7 -10.48 9.21 20.38
N HIS A 8 -11.41 8.27 20.22
CA HIS A 8 -12.16 7.68 21.33
C HIS A 8 -11.62 6.34 21.84
N VAL A 9 -10.58 5.77 21.23
CA VAL A 9 -10.11 4.42 21.59
C VAL A 9 -8.63 4.33 21.96
N GLY A 10 -7.86 5.42 21.88
CA GLY A 10 -6.43 5.41 22.19
C GLY A 10 -5.59 4.43 21.35
N LEU A 11 -6.17 3.83 20.31
CA LEU A 11 -5.56 2.77 19.52
C LEU A 11 -4.99 3.36 18.22
N ARG A 12 -3.69 3.24 18.03
CA ARG A 12 -2.99 3.70 16.84
C ARG A 12 -2.88 2.53 15.87
N CYS A 13 -3.87 2.35 15.00
CA CYS A 13 -3.85 1.33 13.96
C CYS A 13 -2.94 1.79 12.82
N THR A 14 -1.73 1.27 12.75
CA THR A 14 -0.88 1.44 11.56
C THR A 14 -1.21 0.35 10.57
N VAL A 15 -1.57 0.75 9.35
CA VAL A 15 -1.88 -0.16 8.25
C VAL A 15 -0.90 0.08 7.12
N PHE A 16 -0.47 -1.01 6.49
CA PHE A 16 0.31 -0.96 5.26
C PHE A 16 -0.65 -0.93 4.06
N ALA A 17 -0.39 -0.04 3.11
CA ALA A 17 -1.16 0.09 1.88
C ALA A 17 -0.20 0.11 0.68
N LEU A 18 -0.38 -0.83 -0.25
CA LEU A 18 0.43 -0.99 -1.46
C LEU A 18 -0.43 -0.75 -2.70
N ASN A 19 0.01 0.16 -3.57
CA ASN A 19 -0.64 0.42 -4.85
C ASN A 19 -0.26 -0.68 -5.87
N VAL A 20 -1.18 -1.61 -6.16
CA VAL A 20 -0.93 -2.67 -7.15
C VAL A 20 -1.38 -2.24 -8.55
N ASN A 21 -2.69 -2.05 -8.74
CA ASN A 21 -3.30 -1.56 -9.98
C ASN A 21 -4.07 -0.24 -9.72
N ALA A 22 -3.61 0.55 -8.75
CA ALA A 22 -4.33 1.76 -8.33
C ALA A 22 -4.33 2.81 -9.45
N ASP A 23 -5.46 3.48 -9.65
CA ASP A 23 -5.53 4.65 -10.52
C ASP A 23 -4.87 5.84 -9.83
N LEU A 24 -3.79 6.33 -10.44
CA LEU A 24 -2.96 7.39 -9.89
C LEU A 24 -3.62 8.78 -10.02
N GLY A 25 -4.62 8.94 -10.90
CA GLY A 25 -5.35 10.22 -11.08
C GLY A 25 -6.12 10.66 -9.82
N TYR A 26 -6.41 9.73 -8.90
CA TYR A 26 -7.02 10.07 -7.60
C TYR A 26 -6.07 10.78 -6.64
N PHE A 27 -4.75 10.61 -6.79
CA PHE A 27 -3.75 11.20 -5.89
C PHE A 27 -3.46 12.66 -6.21
N ASP A 28 -3.77 13.12 -7.43
CA ASP A 28 -3.64 14.54 -7.82
C ASP A 28 -4.60 15.45 -7.03
N ASN A 29 -5.69 14.88 -6.51
CA ASN A 29 -6.68 15.58 -5.69
C ASN A 29 -6.32 15.64 -4.20
N ILE A 30 -5.21 15.01 -3.80
CA ILE A 30 -4.77 14.96 -2.41
C ILE A 30 -3.46 15.74 -2.31
N ILE A 31 -3.48 16.88 -1.61
CA ILE A 31 -2.24 17.61 -1.28
C ILE A 31 -1.80 17.19 0.13
N PRO A 32 -0.83 16.26 0.27
CA PRO A 32 -0.30 15.92 1.58
C PRO A 32 0.43 17.14 2.16
N CYS A 33 0.10 17.50 3.39
CA CYS A 33 0.83 18.53 4.12
C CYS A 33 2.31 18.14 4.23
N GLY A 34 3.20 18.91 3.62
CA GLY A 34 4.65 18.75 3.76
C GLY A 34 5.39 17.89 2.72
N ILE A 35 4.72 17.24 1.76
CA ILE A 35 5.39 16.48 0.69
C ILE A 35 4.92 17.01 -0.67
N ARG A 36 5.55 18.09 -1.14
CA ARG A 36 5.36 18.60 -2.50
C ARG A 36 6.41 17.96 -3.42
N GLY A 37 5.99 17.47 -4.59
CA GLY A 37 6.91 17.01 -5.64
C GLY A 37 7.40 15.57 -5.51
N LYS A 38 6.77 14.71 -4.70
CA LYS A 38 7.02 13.25 -4.76
C LYS A 38 5.86 12.56 -5.47
N ALA A 39 6.14 11.96 -6.62
CA ALA A 39 5.16 11.20 -7.36
C ALA A 39 4.77 9.93 -6.59
N VAL A 40 3.49 9.58 -6.65
CA VAL A 40 3.01 8.26 -6.29
C VAL A 40 3.07 7.35 -7.52
N THR A 41 3.24 6.05 -7.30
CA THR A 41 3.24 5.05 -8.37
C THR A 41 2.47 3.82 -7.95
N SER A 42 2.30 2.88 -8.88
CA SER A 42 1.66 1.59 -8.69
C SER A 42 2.47 0.49 -9.38
N LEU A 43 2.31 -0.74 -8.92
CA LEU A 43 3.09 -1.88 -9.43
C LEU A 43 2.87 -2.13 -10.92
N ASN A 44 1.65 -1.93 -11.44
CA ASN A 44 1.37 -2.06 -12.86
C ASN A 44 2.10 -1.00 -13.71
N VAL A 45 2.24 0.23 -13.21
CA VAL A 45 3.00 1.31 -13.88
C VAL A 45 4.49 1.00 -13.89
N GLU A 46 5.07 0.63 -12.73
CA GLU A 46 6.51 0.31 -12.63
C GLU A 46 6.90 -0.93 -13.47
N LEU A 47 6.00 -1.90 -13.61
CA LEU A 47 6.24 -3.10 -14.44
C LEU A 47 5.82 -2.93 -15.90
N GLY A 48 5.23 -1.80 -16.29
CA GLY A 48 4.71 -1.57 -17.65
C GLY A 48 3.61 -2.55 -18.08
N ARG A 49 2.82 -3.07 -17.13
CA ARG A 49 1.72 -4.00 -17.39
C ARG A 49 0.39 -3.25 -17.29
N SER A 50 -0.58 -3.62 -18.13
CA SER A 50 -1.95 -3.08 -18.00
C SER A 50 -2.58 -3.46 -16.66
N GLU A 51 -2.38 -4.71 -16.24
CA GLU A 51 -2.89 -5.23 -14.98
C GLU A 51 -1.92 -6.25 -14.36
N VAL A 52 -1.77 -6.21 -13.03
CA VAL A 52 -1.05 -7.20 -12.24
C VAL A 52 -2.05 -8.06 -11.47
N PRO A 53 -1.99 -9.41 -11.57
CA PRO A 53 -2.89 -10.29 -10.83
C PRO A 53 -2.77 -10.09 -9.30
N LEU A 54 -3.87 -9.71 -8.65
CA LEU A 54 -3.87 -9.47 -7.20
C LEU A 54 -3.54 -10.73 -6.39
N GLN A 55 -3.92 -11.91 -6.89
CA GLN A 55 -3.63 -13.18 -6.22
C GLN A 55 -2.12 -13.43 -6.13
N GLU A 56 -1.40 -13.23 -7.25
CA GLU A 56 0.06 -13.35 -7.29
C GLU A 56 0.75 -12.42 -6.27
N VAL A 57 0.28 -11.18 -6.18
CA VAL A 57 0.83 -10.20 -5.24
C VAL A 57 0.55 -10.61 -3.79
N LYS A 58 -0.65 -11.09 -3.48
CA LYS A 58 -1.00 -11.58 -2.13
C LYS A 58 -0.12 -12.76 -1.73
N ASP A 59 0.08 -13.71 -2.63
CA ASP A 59 0.88 -14.92 -2.33
C ASP A 59 2.36 -14.57 -2.12
N LYS A 60 2.90 -13.62 -2.90
CA LYS A 60 4.25 -13.07 -2.68
C LYS A 60 4.35 -12.35 -1.35
N ILE A 61 3.40 -11.48 -1.00
CA ILE A 61 3.39 -10.78 0.29
C ILE A 61 3.39 -11.78 1.44
N LYS A 62 2.52 -12.78 1.42
CA LYS A 62 2.49 -13.83 2.45
C LYS A 62 3.85 -14.50 2.58
N LYS A 63 4.41 -14.99 1.47
CA LYS A 63 5.72 -15.65 1.48
C LYS A 63 6.82 -14.79 2.11
N TYR A 64 6.97 -13.55 1.65
CA TYR A 64 8.04 -12.67 2.13
C TYR A 64 7.79 -12.17 3.54
N PHE A 65 6.53 -11.98 3.93
CA PHE A 65 6.17 -11.61 5.30
C PHE A 65 6.48 -12.75 6.28
N ALA A 66 6.10 -13.99 5.97
CA ALA A 66 6.46 -15.16 6.77
C ALA A 66 7.98 -15.32 6.90
N GLN A 67 8.73 -15.15 5.80
CA GLN A 67 10.19 -15.24 5.84
C GLN A 67 10.84 -14.14 6.67
N LEU A 68 10.33 -12.90 6.60
CA LEU A 68 10.93 -11.76 7.29
C LEU A 68 10.63 -11.77 8.79
N PHE A 69 9.43 -12.22 9.17
CA PHE A 69 8.95 -12.21 10.55
C PHE A 69 8.97 -13.59 11.21
N GLU A 70 9.46 -14.62 10.52
CA GLU A 70 9.48 -16.01 11.00
C GLU A 70 8.09 -16.45 11.52
N ALA A 71 7.05 -16.11 10.76
CA ALA A 71 5.66 -16.25 11.18
C ALA A 71 4.91 -17.27 10.33
N ASP A 72 4.04 -18.04 10.99
CA ASP A 72 3.09 -18.94 10.34
C ASP A 72 1.74 -18.25 10.14
N PHE A 73 1.12 -18.47 8.99
CA PHE A 73 -0.26 -18.04 8.73
C PHE A 73 -1.22 -19.14 9.19
N ILE A 74 -2.23 -18.76 9.98
CA ILE A 74 -3.32 -19.63 10.47
C ILE A 74 -4.54 -19.48 9.57
#